data_AF-A0A4Q0VTT6-F1
#
_entry.id   AF-A0A4Q0VTT6-F1
#
_cell.length_a   1.000
_cell.length_b   1.000
_cell.length_c   1.000
_cell.angle_alpha   90.00
_cell.angle_beta   90.00
_cell.angle_gamma   90.00
#
_symmetry.space_group_name_H-M   'P 1'
#
loop_
_entity.id
_entity.type
_entity.pdbx_description
1 polymer ?
#
loop_
_entity_poly.entity_id
_entity_poly.type
_entity_poly.pdbx_seq_one_letter_code
_entity_poly.pdbx_strand_id
1 'polypeptide(L)'
;MKKYWKVLSSITLAAMIMAACGTVDTKQKEVVGGSPDTGYEEPTEETPELLLIEEDAIQVELVAKENVDKLYQFKLVNTTDKDITLTFANLQEYDFIIKDQTGSKVYQYSDDRMFGEAFVEKTIAAKDSIIMEIDLTEVIPTLDSGIYSLEIWSSARESDGFRTEIELTVSNDVSSGSTSELASLVGIVDSNSIEMKDSSGNVKVYRLTEDVKAYLEVVPENEPVTINFYEENGQFIITSIIVD
;
A
#
# COMPACT_ATOMS: atom_id res chain seq x y z
N MET A 1 13.22 -13.07 65.09
CA MET A 1 13.79 -13.27 63.73
C MET A 1 14.19 -11.88 63.26
N LYS A 2 15.45 -11.42 63.11
CA LYS A 2 16.73 -12.06 62.69
C LYS A 2 16.54 -12.83 61.38
N LYS A 3 17.23 -12.51 60.28
CA LYS A 3 18.60 -11.97 60.15
C LYS A 3 18.71 -10.72 59.24
N TYR A 4 19.71 -9.90 59.53
CA TYR A 4 20.28 -8.88 58.64
C TYR A 4 21.39 -9.50 57.79
N TRP A 5 21.66 -8.96 56.60
CA TRP A 5 22.98 -9.06 55.95
C TRP A 5 23.46 -7.64 55.59
N LYS A 6 24.53 -7.19 56.25
CA LYS A 6 25.37 -6.05 55.83
C LYS A 6 26.79 -6.57 55.64
N VAL A 7 27.43 -6.24 54.51
CA VAL A 7 28.85 -5.85 54.30
C VAL A 7 28.80 -5.07 52.97
N LEU A 8 29.11 -3.76 52.88
CA LEU A 8 30.46 -3.16 52.68
C LEU A 8 31.25 -3.86 51.53
N SER A 9 32.07 -3.26 50.68
CA SER A 9 32.66 -1.91 50.58
C SER A 9 33.33 -1.79 49.18
N SER A 10 33.82 -0.65 48.65
CA SER A 10 33.50 0.79 48.77
C SER A 10 34.63 1.58 48.07
N ILE A 11 34.35 2.73 47.41
CA ILE A 11 35.35 3.74 46.96
C ILE A 11 36.18 3.21 45.74
N THR A 12 36.44 3.95 44.64
CA THR A 12 37.20 5.21 44.60
C THR A 12 36.88 6.06 43.36
N LEU A 13 36.54 7.31 43.67
CA LEU A 13 36.80 8.56 42.93
C LEU A 13 38.14 8.59 42.16
N ALA A 14 38.11 8.99 40.88
CA ALA A 14 39.28 9.54 40.18
C ALA A 14 38.85 10.57 39.13
N ALA A 15 38.81 11.84 39.54
CA ALA A 15 38.67 12.98 38.63
C ALA A 15 39.92 13.86 38.73
N MET A 16 40.79 13.79 37.72
CA MET A 16 41.91 14.71 37.44
C MET A 16 42.33 14.56 35.96
N ILE A 17 42.90 15.52 35.24
CA ILE A 17 42.74 17.00 35.17
C ILE A 17 43.54 17.48 33.93
N MET A 18 43.01 18.45 33.19
CA MET A 18 43.64 19.44 32.26
C MET A 18 45.06 19.21 31.67
N ALA A 19 45.18 19.32 30.33
CA ALA A 19 46.09 20.20 29.55
C ALA A 19 46.10 19.73 28.06
N ALA A 20 45.71 20.51 27.04
CA ALA A 20 46.23 21.79 26.55
C ALA A 20 47.51 21.69 25.67
N CYS A 21 47.31 21.42 24.39
CA CYS A 21 48.07 21.90 23.21
C CYS A 21 47.04 21.99 22.06
N GLY A 22 46.99 23.00 21.20
CA GLY A 22 48.11 23.60 20.44
C GLY A 22 48.22 22.82 19.11
N THR A 23 48.15 23.42 17.92
CA THR A 23 48.28 24.83 17.51
C THR A 23 47.60 25.03 16.13
N VAL A 24 47.26 26.28 15.78
CA VAL A 24 46.85 26.68 14.42
C VAL A 24 48.01 26.57 13.44
N ASP A 25 47.84 25.89 12.32
CA ASP A 25 48.72 26.01 11.15
C ASP A 25 47.96 26.49 9.91
N THR A 26 47.99 27.81 9.71
CA THR A 26 47.73 28.43 8.41
C THR A 26 49.06 28.69 7.73
N LYS A 27 49.39 27.90 6.70
CA LYS A 27 50.36 28.13 5.59
C LYS A 27 50.66 26.76 4.94
N GLN A 28 50.96 26.63 3.64
CA GLN A 28 51.07 27.62 2.56
C GLN A 28 50.78 26.91 1.22
N LYS A 29 50.40 27.63 0.18
CA LYS A 29 50.39 27.08 -1.19
C LYS A 29 51.81 26.65 -1.58
N GLU A 30 52.04 25.36 -1.81
CA GLU A 30 53.05 24.94 -2.77
C GLU A 30 52.40 24.85 -4.15
N VAL A 31 52.87 25.72 -5.06
CA VAL A 31 52.53 25.64 -6.48
C VAL A 31 53.63 24.86 -7.16
N VAL A 32 53.37 23.60 -7.50
CA VAL A 32 54.21 22.80 -8.41
C VAL A 32 53.45 22.65 -9.71
N GLY A 33 53.97 23.24 -10.78
CA GLY A 33 53.23 23.45 -12.03
C GLY A 33 53.13 22.21 -12.92
N GLY A 34 51.96 22.05 -13.53
CA GLY A 34 51.67 21.17 -14.67
C GLY A 34 50.61 21.84 -15.55
N SER A 35 50.82 21.81 -16.87
CA SER A 35 50.12 22.52 -17.96
C SER A 35 48.62 22.86 -17.79
N PRO A 36 48.15 24.04 -18.27
CA PRO A 36 46.73 24.41 -18.24
C PRO A 36 45.99 23.96 -19.51
N ASP A 37 45.44 22.75 -19.52
CA ASP A 37 44.21 22.44 -20.29
C ASP A 37 43.56 21.12 -19.83
N THR A 38 42.61 21.23 -18.90
CA THR A 38 41.54 20.25 -18.75
C THR A 38 40.28 21.04 -18.42
N GLY A 39 39.39 21.17 -19.39
CA GLY A 39 38.11 21.90 -19.28
C GLY A 39 37.10 21.18 -18.37
N TYR A 40 37.44 21.05 -17.09
CA TYR A 40 36.47 20.81 -16.04
C TYR A 40 35.85 22.15 -15.69
N GLU A 41 34.66 22.39 -16.21
CA GLU A 41 33.76 23.38 -15.61
C GLU A 41 33.53 22.96 -14.15
N GLU A 42 33.65 23.89 -13.20
CA GLU A 42 33.21 23.61 -11.83
C GLU A 42 31.72 23.23 -11.90
N PRO A 43 31.29 22.12 -11.28
CA PRO A 43 29.87 21.80 -11.20
C PRO A 43 29.17 22.97 -10.50
N THR A 44 28.41 23.74 -11.26
CA THR A 44 27.43 24.66 -10.68
C THR A 44 26.45 23.80 -9.91
N GLU A 45 26.54 23.81 -8.58
CA GLU A 45 25.48 23.33 -7.70
C GLU A 45 24.29 24.28 -7.83
N GLU A 46 23.59 24.18 -8.96
CA GLU A 46 22.21 24.58 -9.09
C GLU A 46 21.41 23.65 -8.17
N THR A 47 21.41 24.02 -6.89
CA THR A 47 20.43 23.54 -5.92
C THR A 47 19.08 23.82 -6.57
N PRO A 48 18.26 22.81 -6.90
CA PRO A 48 16.99 23.07 -7.55
C PRO A 48 16.19 24.00 -6.64
N GLU A 49 15.84 25.19 -7.13
CA GLU A 49 14.93 26.06 -6.38
C GLU A 49 13.66 25.25 -6.16
N LEU A 50 13.39 24.94 -4.88
CA LEU A 50 12.20 24.23 -4.45
C LEU A 50 11.00 25.04 -4.95
N LEU A 51 10.41 24.57 -6.04
CA LEU A 51 9.38 25.29 -6.76
C LEU A 51 8.12 25.19 -5.90
N LEU A 52 7.96 26.18 -5.02
CA LEU A 52 6.84 26.28 -4.08
C LEU A 52 5.55 26.38 -4.88
N ILE A 53 4.92 25.24 -5.09
CA ILE A 53 3.59 25.15 -5.66
C ILE A 53 2.62 25.72 -4.62
N GLU A 54 1.61 26.46 -5.10
CA GLU A 54 0.63 27.07 -4.21
C GLU A 54 -0.17 25.99 -3.47
N GLU A 55 -0.61 26.31 -2.26
CA GLU A 55 -1.57 25.51 -1.51
C GLU A 55 -2.80 25.24 -2.42
N ASP A 56 -3.28 23.99 -2.46
CA ASP A 56 -4.32 23.49 -3.37
C ASP A 56 -3.99 23.38 -4.89
N ALA A 57 -2.74 23.61 -5.33
CA ALA A 57 -2.36 23.46 -6.75
C ALA A 57 -2.46 22.02 -7.29
N ILE A 58 -2.32 21.02 -6.41
CA ILE A 58 -2.58 19.61 -6.67
C ILE A 58 -3.73 19.15 -5.77
N GLN A 59 -4.77 18.59 -6.34
CA GLN A 59 -5.81 17.86 -5.60
C GLN A 59 -5.62 16.35 -5.72
N VAL A 60 -5.92 15.64 -4.64
CA VAL A 60 -5.83 14.18 -4.53
C VAL A 60 -7.23 13.56 -4.50
N GLU A 61 -7.54 12.71 -5.47
CA GLU A 61 -8.81 11.96 -5.51
C GLU A 61 -8.55 10.45 -5.42
N LEU A 62 -9.45 9.73 -4.77
CA LEU A 62 -9.47 8.26 -4.80
C LEU A 62 -10.91 7.81 -5.06
N VAL A 63 -11.11 7.03 -6.13
CA VAL A 63 -12.43 6.52 -6.53
C VAL A 63 -12.36 5.01 -6.80
N ALA A 64 -13.41 4.27 -6.46
CA ALA A 64 -13.55 2.87 -6.87
C ALA A 64 -13.72 2.78 -8.39
N LYS A 65 -13.15 1.74 -9.01
CA LYS A 65 -13.29 1.48 -10.45
C LYS A 65 -14.65 0.87 -10.73
N GLU A 66 -15.41 1.45 -11.67
CA GLU A 66 -16.74 0.95 -12.00
C GLU A 66 -16.70 -0.52 -12.44
N ASN A 67 -17.59 -1.34 -11.87
CA ASN A 67 -17.77 -2.77 -12.17
C ASN A 67 -16.55 -3.68 -11.88
N VAL A 68 -15.55 -3.23 -11.12
CA VAL A 68 -14.45 -4.09 -10.66
C VAL A 68 -14.25 -3.94 -9.15
N ASP A 69 -14.59 -4.99 -8.41
CA ASP A 69 -14.33 -5.06 -6.98
C ASP A 69 -12.81 -4.95 -6.69
N LYS A 70 -12.45 -4.35 -5.55
CA LYS A 70 -11.06 -4.19 -5.05
C LYS A 70 -10.10 -3.35 -5.91
N LEU A 71 -10.53 -2.81 -7.05
CA LEU A 71 -9.72 -1.87 -7.86
C LEU A 71 -10.15 -0.42 -7.65
N TYR A 72 -9.17 0.46 -7.48
CA TYR A 72 -9.38 1.90 -7.29
C TYR A 72 -8.49 2.72 -8.23
N GLN A 73 -8.89 3.97 -8.48
CA GLN A 73 -8.12 4.96 -9.22
C GLN A 73 -7.71 6.08 -8.27
N PHE A 74 -6.42 6.17 -7.99
CA PHE A 74 -5.81 7.32 -7.32
C PHE A 74 -5.43 8.36 -8.36
N LYS A 75 -5.84 9.62 -8.17
CA LYS A 75 -5.59 10.70 -9.13
C LYS A 75 -4.90 11.88 -8.47
N LEU A 76 -3.95 12.45 -9.21
CA LEU A 76 -3.38 13.76 -8.94
C LEU A 76 -3.92 14.72 -10.00
N VAL A 77 -4.66 15.73 -9.57
CA VAL A 77 -5.34 16.70 -10.43
C VAL A 77 -4.62 18.04 -10.34
N ASN A 78 -4.13 18.55 -11.46
CA ASN A 78 -3.54 19.87 -11.54
C ASN A 78 -4.66 20.92 -11.62
N THR A 79 -4.86 21.68 -10.55
CA THR A 79 -5.94 22.67 -10.46
C THR A 79 -5.60 24.00 -11.14
N THR A 80 -4.35 24.18 -11.56
CA THR A 80 -3.80 25.46 -12.04
C THR A 80 -3.94 25.64 -13.55
N ASP A 81 -3.67 26.85 -14.03
CA ASP A 81 -3.62 27.18 -15.47
C ASP A 81 -2.21 27.00 -16.09
N LYS A 82 -1.34 26.23 -15.42
CA LYS A 82 0.04 25.94 -15.85
C LYS A 82 0.33 24.45 -15.69
N ASP A 83 1.31 23.94 -16.44
CA ASP A 83 1.77 22.57 -16.25
C ASP A 83 2.55 22.43 -14.93
N ILE A 84 2.39 21.29 -14.25
CA ILE A 84 3.11 20.94 -13.01
C ILE A 84 3.95 19.70 -13.29
N THR A 85 5.27 19.77 -13.03
CA THR A 85 6.15 18.59 -13.09
C THR A 85 6.30 18.01 -11.69
N LEU A 86 5.89 16.76 -11.52
CA LEU A 86 6.14 15.93 -10.35
C LEU A 86 7.52 15.27 -10.47
N THR A 87 8.24 15.17 -9.35
CA THR A 87 9.57 14.58 -9.22
C THR A 87 9.56 13.49 -8.16
N PHE A 88 9.93 12.27 -8.58
CA PHE A 88 9.97 11.07 -7.75
C PHE A 88 11.43 10.65 -7.52
N ALA A 89 11.79 10.31 -6.28
CA ALA A 89 13.16 9.94 -5.93
C ALA A 89 13.55 8.53 -6.44
N ASN A 90 12.57 7.65 -6.63
CA ASN A 90 12.71 6.27 -7.08
C ASN A 90 11.44 5.87 -7.89
N LEU A 91 11.33 4.61 -8.29
CA LEU A 91 10.14 4.08 -9.01
C LEU A 91 8.89 3.88 -8.13
N GLN A 92 8.85 4.37 -6.90
CA GLN A 92 7.64 4.46 -6.12
C GLN A 92 6.91 5.75 -6.50
N GLU A 93 5.68 5.65 -7.00
CA GLU A 93 4.85 6.82 -7.37
C GLU A 93 3.79 7.18 -6.31
N TYR A 94 3.44 6.21 -5.46
CA TYR A 94 2.50 6.36 -4.36
C TYR A 94 2.85 5.42 -3.20
N ASP A 95 2.28 5.69 -2.04
CA ASP A 95 2.20 4.73 -0.94
C ASP A 95 0.82 4.82 -0.30
N PHE A 96 0.39 3.73 0.34
CA PHE A 96 -0.87 3.71 1.06
C PHE A 96 -0.79 2.83 2.31
N ILE A 97 -1.62 3.17 3.30
CA ILE A 97 -1.84 2.35 4.48
C ILE A 97 -3.30 1.98 4.62
N ILE A 98 -3.53 0.76 5.10
CA ILE A 98 -4.84 0.32 5.56
C ILE A 98 -4.82 0.32 7.09
N LYS A 99 -5.83 0.94 7.71
CA LYS A 99 -6.01 0.99 9.16
C LYS A 99 -7.30 0.30 9.57
N ASP A 100 -7.30 -0.34 10.73
CA ASP A 100 -8.52 -0.85 11.35
C ASP A 100 -9.39 0.28 11.98
N GLN A 101 -10.56 -0.09 12.53
CA GLN A 101 -11.47 0.82 13.24
C GLN A 101 -10.85 1.54 14.46
N THR A 102 -9.71 1.08 14.96
CA THR A 102 -8.98 1.71 16.07
C THR A 102 -7.96 2.75 15.59
N GLY A 103 -7.77 2.86 14.27
CA GLY A 103 -6.72 3.66 13.63
C GLY A 103 -5.35 2.96 13.59
N SER A 104 -5.29 1.67 13.90
CA SER A 104 -4.02 0.91 13.89
C SER A 104 -3.67 0.48 12.46
N LYS A 105 -2.44 0.73 12.03
CA LYS A 105 -1.91 0.27 10.72
C LYS A 105 -1.90 -1.26 10.68
N VAL A 106 -2.67 -1.84 9.77
CA VAL A 106 -2.69 -3.29 9.49
C VAL A 106 -1.93 -3.68 8.22
N TYR A 107 -1.75 -2.73 7.29
CA TYR A 107 -0.99 -2.92 6.06
C TYR A 107 -0.34 -1.61 5.60
N GLN A 108 0.80 -1.69 4.92
CA GLN A 108 1.38 -0.59 4.14
C GLN A 108 1.97 -1.15 2.83
N TYR A 109 1.71 -0.47 1.72
CA TYR A 109 2.17 -0.93 0.41
C TYR A 109 3.70 -1.02 0.28
N SER A 110 4.43 -0.10 0.91
CA SER A 110 5.90 -0.09 0.92
C SER A 110 6.59 -1.06 1.89
N ASP A 111 5.91 -1.64 2.88
CA ASP A 111 6.57 -2.44 3.94
C ASP A 111 7.32 -3.68 3.37
N ASP A 112 6.75 -4.34 2.36
CA ASP A 112 7.28 -5.57 1.74
C ASP A 112 7.73 -5.37 0.27
N ARG A 113 7.96 -4.12 -0.18
CA ARG A 113 8.28 -3.82 -1.58
C ARG A 113 9.65 -3.13 -1.74
N MET A 114 10.38 -3.56 -2.76
CA MET A 114 11.59 -2.88 -3.24
C MET A 114 11.25 -2.09 -4.51
N PHE A 115 11.57 -0.80 -4.50
CA PHE A 115 11.41 0.09 -5.64
C PHE A 115 12.75 0.30 -6.34
N GLY A 116 12.73 0.46 -7.68
CA GLY A 116 13.96 0.70 -8.43
C GLY A 116 14.52 2.10 -8.17
N GLU A 117 15.83 2.20 -7.96
CA GLU A 117 16.53 3.48 -7.79
C GLU A 117 16.65 4.21 -9.15
N ALA A 118 15.63 5.01 -9.47
CA ALA A 118 15.61 5.86 -10.66
C ALA A 118 14.83 7.14 -10.38
N PHE A 119 15.46 8.29 -10.62
CA PHE A 119 14.77 9.58 -10.59
C PHE A 119 13.80 9.66 -11.78
N VAL A 120 12.53 9.99 -11.50
CA VAL A 120 11.46 10.07 -12.51
C VAL A 120 10.79 11.43 -12.43
N GLU A 121 10.51 12.02 -13.60
CA GLU A 121 9.68 13.21 -13.73
C GLU A 121 8.37 12.87 -14.47
N LYS A 122 7.26 13.44 -14.04
CA LYS A 122 5.96 13.37 -14.75
C LYS A 122 5.30 14.73 -14.78
N THR A 123 4.99 15.23 -15.97
CA THR A 123 4.25 16.49 -16.13
C THR A 123 2.74 16.24 -16.19
N ILE A 124 1.98 16.88 -15.31
CA ILE A 124 0.53 17.02 -15.41
C ILE A 124 0.24 18.34 -16.13
N ALA A 125 -0.44 18.28 -17.28
CA ALA A 125 -0.84 19.48 -18.00
C ALA A 125 -1.81 20.34 -17.20
N ALA A 126 -1.89 21.64 -17.52
CA ALA A 126 -2.87 22.56 -16.91
C ALA A 126 -4.31 21.99 -16.98
N LYS A 127 -5.01 21.94 -15.84
CA LYS A 127 -6.36 21.37 -15.66
C LYS A 127 -6.52 19.88 -15.99
N ASP A 128 -5.42 19.14 -16.10
CA ASP A 128 -5.42 17.69 -16.37
C ASP A 128 -5.12 16.88 -15.11
N SER A 129 -5.09 15.55 -15.23
CA SER A 129 -4.77 14.63 -14.13
C SER A 129 -3.91 13.46 -14.59
N ILE A 130 -3.12 12.90 -13.67
CA ILE A 130 -2.56 11.55 -13.83
C ILE A 130 -3.30 10.57 -12.94
N ILE A 131 -3.48 9.35 -13.45
CA ILE A 131 -4.24 8.28 -12.80
C ILE A 131 -3.30 7.10 -12.54
N MET A 132 -3.32 6.60 -11.30
CA MET A 132 -2.63 5.39 -10.85
C MET A 132 -3.69 4.37 -10.44
N GLU A 133 -3.57 3.13 -10.94
CA GLU A 133 -4.48 2.04 -10.53
C GLU A 133 -3.96 1.39 -9.25
N ILE A 134 -4.86 1.25 -8.27
CA ILE A 134 -4.58 0.63 -6.98
C ILE A 134 -5.33 -0.69 -6.94
N ASP A 135 -4.57 -1.79 -6.87
CA ASP A 135 -5.10 -3.15 -6.80
C ASP A 135 -5.00 -3.66 -5.35
N LEU A 136 -6.15 -3.95 -4.74
CA LEU A 136 -6.25 -4.49 -3.39
C LEU A 136 -6.65 -5.97 -3.36
N THR A 137 -6.64 -6.65 -4.51
CA THR A 137 -7.05 -8.06 -4.66
C THR A 137 -6.25 -9.01 -3.77
N GLU A 138 -4.95 -8.74 -3.58
CA GLU A 138 -4.07 -9.56 -2.72
C GLU A 138 -4.23 -9.27 -1.22
N VAL A 139 -4.60 -8.03 -0.83
CA VAL A 139 -4.61 -7.61 0.58
C VAL A 139 -5.97 -7.77 1.24
N ILE A 140 -7.08 -7.43 0.59
CA ILE A 140 -8.42 -7.52 1.18
C ILE A 140 -8.76 -8.93 1.70
N PRO A 141 -8.41 -10.05 1.01
CA PRO A 141 -8.62 -11.40 1.52
C PRO A 141 -7.79 -11.78 2.76
N THR A 142 -6.79 -10.97 3.14
CA THR A 142 -5.94 -11.21 4.33
C THR A 142 -6.41 -10.47 5.58
N LEU A 143 -7.38 -9.55 5.43
CA LEU A 143 -7.99 -8.82 6.53
C LEU A 143 -9.11 -9.65 7.19
N ASP A 144 -9.60 -9.21 8.35
CA ASP A 144 -10.84 -9.76 8.92
C ASP A 144 -12.06 -9.02 8.34
N SER A 145 -13.26 -9.55 8.52
CA SER A 145 -14.49 -8.82 8.19
C SER A 145 -14.66 -7.60 9.10
N GLY A 146 -14.80 -6.42 8.52
CA GLY A 146 -14.86 -5.17 9.28
C GLY A 146 -14.85 -3.92 8.41
N ILE A 147 -14.75 -2.77 9.07
CA ILE A 147 -14.56 -1.47 8.42
C ILE A 147 -13.10 -1.06 8.61
N TYR A 148 -12.47 -0.62 7.53
CA TYR A 148 -11.10 -0.15 7.48
C TYR A 148 -11.05 1.24 6.84
N SER A 149 -9.96 1.98 7.03
CA SER A 149 -9.66 3.15 6.21
C SER A 149 -8.48 2.89 5.30
N LEU A 150 -8.54 3.40 4.08
CA LEU A 150 -7.45 3.40 3.10
C LEU A 150 -6.96 4.83 2.92
N GLU A 151 -5.82 5.15 3.51
CA GLU A 151 -5.14 6.44 3.36
C GLU A 151 -4.04 6.29 2.29
N ILE A 152 -4.11 7.09 1.23
CA ILE A 152 -3.16 7.08 0.10
C ILE A 152 -2.58 8.47 -0.14
N TRP A 153 -1.33 8.49 -0.60
CA TRP A 153 -0.62 9.71 -1.00
C TRP A 153 0.36 9.41 -2.14
N SER A 154 0.72 10.46 -2.88
CA SER A 154 1.78 10.41 -3.88
C SER A 154 3.14 10.65 -3.22
N SER A 155 4.17 9.96 -3.71
CA SER A 155 5.56 10.12 -3.27
C SER A 155 6.30 11.25 -4.01
N ALA A 156 5.63 11.95 -4.94
CA ALA A 156 6.19 13.15 -5.57
C ALA A 156 6.42 14.24 -4.52
N ARG A 157 7.57 14.91 -4.60
CA ARG A 157 7.95 16.00 -3.68
C ARG A 157 6.95 17.15 -3.67
N GLU A 158 6.37 17.39 -4.84
CA GLU A 158 5.38 18.40 -5.18
C GLU A 158 4.04 18.16 -4.49
N SER A 159 3.73 16.91 -4.15
CA SER A 159 2.53 16.50 -3.45
C SER A 159 2.81 16.07 -2.00
N ASP A 160 3.95 16.44 -1.42
CA ASP A 160 4.26 16.08 -0.03
C ASP A 160 3.20 16.65 0.93
N GLY A 161 2.81 15.86 1.92
CA GLY A 161 1.73 16.16 2.85
C GLY A 161 0.30 16.03 2.29
N PHE A 162 0.07 15.96 0.98
CA PHE A 162 -1.28 15.78 0.41
C PHE A 162 -1.71 14.32 0.46
N ARG A 163 -2.87 14.07 1.10
CA ARG A 163 -3.39 12.72 1.37
C ARG A 163 -4.89 12.68 1.19
N THR A 164 -5.41 11.51 0.80
CA THR A 164 -6.85 11.25 0.78
C THR A 164 -7.14 9.91 1.46
N GLU A 165 -8.28 9.82 2.15
CA GLU A 165 -8.68 8.65 2.92
C GLU A 165 -10.12 8.28 2.59
N ILE A 166 -10.36 7.00 2.30
CA ILE A 166 -11.71 6.44 2.08
C ILE A 166 -12.01 5.33 3.08
N GLU A 167 -13.30 5.08 3.32
CA GLU A 167 -13.76 3.90 4.04
C GLU A 167 -13.75 2.67 3.12
N LEU A 168 -13.22 1.55 3.62
CA LEU A 168 -13.31 0.23 3.01
C LEU A 168 -14.19 -0.66 3.90
N THR A 169 -15.27 -1.20 3.35
CA THR A 169 -16.01 -2.30 3.98
C THR A 169 -15.45 -3.61 3.48
N VAL A 170 -14.83 -4.38 4.36
CA VAL A 170 -14.36 -5.74 4.08
C VAL A 170 -15.40 -6.72 4.57
N SER A 171 -16.09 -7.36 3.63
CA SER A 171 -16.96 -8.51 3.90
C SER A 171 -16.21 -9.79 3.50
N ASN A 172 -15.35 -10.29 4.39
CA ASN A 172 -14.80 -11.63 4.24
C ASN A 172 -15.85 -12.66 4.72
N ASP A 173 -16.84 -12.90 3.85
CA ASP A 173 -17.68 -14.11 3.90
C ASP A 173 -16.82 -15.38 3.77
N VAL A 174 -15.55 -15.24 3.34
CA VAL A 174 -14.47 -16.24 3.47
C VAL A 174 -14.15 -16.49 4.94
N SER A 175 -15.02 -17.25 5.61
CA SER A 175 -14.72 -17.80 6.93
C SER A 175 -13.45 -18.67 6.89
N SER A 176 -12.73 -18.68 8.01
CA SER A 176 -11.51 -19.48 8.16
C SER A 176 -11.83 -20.98 8.04
N GLY A 177 -11.45 -21.58 6.91
CA GLY A 177 -11.91 -22.92 6.49
C GLY A 177 -12.50 -22.97 5.08
N SER A 178 -12.62 -21.83 4.39
CA SER A 178 -13.08 -21.80 2.99
C SER A 178 -12.16 -22.59 2.04
N THR A 179 -12.78 -23.34 1.15
CA THR A 179 -12.19 -24.16 0.09
C THR A 179 -12.59 -23.57 -1.27
N SER A 180 -11.66 -23.60 -2.23
CA SER A 180 -11.91 -23.22 -3.61
C SER A 180 -11.92 -24.46 -4.51
N GLU A 181 -12.96 -24.65 -5.32
CA GLU A 181 -13.02 -25.75 -6.30
C GLU A 181 -13.71 -25.34 -7.62
N LEU A 182 -13.32 -25.99 -8.73
CA LEU A 182 -14.05 -25.89 -9.99
C LEU A 182 -15.30 -26.75 -9.93
N ALA A 183 -16.45 -26.14 -10.19
CA ALA A 183 -17.74 -26.82 -10.24
C ALA A 183 -18.65 -26.20 -11.31
N SER A 184 -19.74 -26.88 -11.66
CA SER A 184 -20.76 -26.38 -12.60
C SER A 184 -22.13 -26.35 -11.97
N LEU A 185 -22.89 -25.28 -12.20
CA LEU A 185 -24.27 -25.13 -11.75
C LEU A 185 -25.15 -26.19 -12.43
N VAL A 186 -25.82 -27.01 -11.61
CA VAL A 186 -26.75 -28.07 -12.05
C VAL A 186 -28.19 -27.57 -12.01
N GLY A 187 -28.53 -26.76 -11.00
CA GLY A 187 -29.85 -26.19 -10.82
C GLY A 187 -30.06 -25.52 -9.47
N ILE A 188 -31.19 -24.83 -9.34
CA ILE A 188 -31.61 -24.15 -8.12
C ILE A 188 -32.54 -25.08 -7.33
N VAL A 189 -32.25 -25.30 -6.04
CA VAL A 189 -33.05 -26.13 -5.14
C VAL A 189 -34.15 -25.30 -4.49
N ASP A 190 -33.79 -24.12 -3.97
CA ASP A 190 -34.68 -23.11 -3.41
C ASP A 190 -34.04 -21.72 -3.49
N SER A 191 -34.72 -20.68 -2.98
CA SER A 191 -34.23 -19.29 -3.02
C SER A 191 -32.93 -19.02 -2.25
N ASN A 192 -32.40 -20.01 -1.52
CA ASN A 192 -31.19 -19.90 -0.73
C ASN A 192 -30.17 -21.02 -1.05
N SER A 193 -30.45 -21.92 -1.99
CA SER A 193 -29.69 -23.16 -2.16
C SER A 193 -29.59 -23.64 -3.61
N ILE A 194 -28.40 -24.07 -4.02
CA ILE A 194 -28.11 -24.58 -5.39
C ILE A 194 -27.40 -25.93 -5.37
N GLU A 195 -27.55 -26.68 -6.45
CA GLU A 195 -26.76 -27.87 -6.75
C GLU A 195 -25.57 -27.50 -7.64
N MET A 196 -24.35 -27.78 -7.17
CA MET A 196 -23.13 -27.69 -7.98
C MET A 196 -22.53 -29.09 -8.17
N LYS A 197 -21.93 -29.31 -9.34
CA LYS A 197 -21.25 -30.56 -9.70
C LYS A 197 -19.75 -30.34 -9.78
N ASP A 198 -18.98 -31.08 -8.97
CA ASP A 198 -17.51 -30.98 -8.97
C ASP A 198 -16.88 -31.61 -10.22
N SER A 199 -15.58 -31.38 -10.41
CA SER A 199 -14.77 -31.96 -11.51
C SER A 199 -14.71 -33.50 -11.51
N SER A 200 -15.06 -34.17 -10.41
CA SER A 200 -15.17 -35.62 -10.32
C SER A 200 -16.58 -36.15 -10.64
N GLY A 201 -17.54 -35.24 -10.90
CA GLY A 201 -18.93 -35.54 -11.22
C GLY A 201 -19.85 -35.70 -10.00
N ASN A 202 -19.37 -35.46 -8.77
CA ASN A 202 -20.24 -35.51 -7.59
C ASN A 202 -21.08 -34.23 -7.52
N VAL A 203 -22.38 -34.37 -7.23
CA VAL A 203 -23.28 -33.24 -6.98
C VAL A 203 -23.38 -33.02 -5.48
N LYS A 204 -23.22 -31.76 -5.04
CA LYS A 204 -23.40 -31.31 -3.66
C LYS A 204 -24.39 -30.13 -3.66
N VAL A 205 -25.13 -29.98 -2.56
CA VAL A 205 -26.02 -28.82 -2.33
C VAL A 205 -25.32 -27.80 -1.45
N TYR A 206 -25.34 -26.54 -1.87
CA TYR A 206 -24.72 -25.42 -1.16
C TYR A 206 -25.79 -24.38 -0.83
N ARG A 207 -25.70 -23.80 0.37
CA ARG A 207 -26.43 -22.59 0.75
C ARG A 207 -25.70 -21.37 0.20
N LEU A 208 -26.44 -20.34 -0.20
CA LEU A 208 -25.93 -19.08 -0.71
C LEU A 208 -25.83 -18.04 0.41
N THR A 209 -24.77 -17.23 0.41
CA THR A 209 -24.77 -15.93 1.11
C THR A 209 -25.62 -14.91 0.34
N GLU A 210 -25.96 -13.77 0.94
CA GLU A 210 -26.79 -12.76 0.27
C GLU A 210 -26.10 -12.17 -0.98
N ASP A 211 -24.77 -11.99 -0.91
CA ASP A 211 -23.97 -11.50 -2.03
C ASP A 211 -24.10 -12.43 -3.24
N VAL A 212 -23.95 -13.74 -3.06
CA VAL A 212 -24.07 -14.74 -4.14
C VAL A 212 -25.48 -14.77 -4.75
N LYS A 213 -26.53 -14.57 -3.94
CA LYS A 213 -27.91 -14.48 -4.47
C LYS A 213 -28.10 -13.30 -5.40
N ALA A 214 -27.42 -12.18 -5.16
CA ALA A 214 -27.58 -10.96 -5.95
C ALA A 214 -27.13 -11.11 -7.41
N TYR A 215 -26.28 -12.08 -7.73
CA TYR A 215 -25.77 -12.32 -9.09
C TYR A 215 -25.94 -13.78 -9.58
N LEU A 216 -26.71 -14.62 -8.90
CA LEU A 216 -26.94 -16.01 -9.33
C LEU A 216 -27.52 -16.11 -10.75
N GLU A 217 -28.35 -15.14 -11.15
CA GLU A 217 -29.00 -15.11 -12.49
C GLU A 217 -28.01 -14.98 -13.66
N VAL A 218 -26.76 -14.54 -13.42
CA VAL A 218 -25.72 -14.42 -14.46
C VAL A 218 -24.70 -15.57 -14.43
N VAL A 219 -24.86 -16.55 -13.53
CA VAL A 219 -24.00 -17.74 -13.48
C VAL A 219 -24.42 -18.73 -14.57
N PRO A 220 -23.52 -19.14 -15.50
CA PRO A 220 -23.89 -20.03 -16.58
C PRO A 220 -24.19 -21.47 -16.09
N GLU A 221 -25.32 -22.02 -16.50
CA GLU A 221 -25.67 -23.42 -16.21
C GLU A 221 -24.76 -24.40 -16.95
N ASN A 222 -24.31 -25.46 -16.26
CA ASN A 222 -23.46 -26.54 -16.79
C ASN A 222 -22.08 -26.12 -17.34
N GLU A 223 -21.67 -24.87 -17.19
CA GLU A 223 -20.30 -24.41 -17.48
C GLU A 223 -19.42 -24.45 -16.21
N PRO A 224 -18.10 -24.64 -16.33
CA PRO A 224 -17.21 -24.64 -15.18
C PRO A 224 -17.01 -23.21 -14.65
N VAL A 225 -17.22 -23.03 -13.36
CA VAL A 225 -16.98 -21.79 -12.61
C VAL A 225 -16.14 -22.11 -11.38
N THR A 226 -15.35 -21.15 -10.89
CA THR A 226 -14.64 -21.31 -9.62
C THR A 226 -15.57 -20.90 -8.48
N ILE A 227 -15.85 -21.82 -7.54
CA ILE A 227 -16.60 -21.50 -6.33
C ILE A 227 -15.67 -21.43 -5.12
N ASN A 228 -15.92 -20.47 -4.24
CA ASN A 228 -15.37 -20.46 -2.89
C ASN A 228 -16.49 -20.75 -1.90
N PHE A 229 -16.27 -21.69 -0.99
CA PHE A 229 -17.27 -22.16 -0.04
C PHE A 229 -16.64 -22.66 1.25
N TYR A 230 -17.39 -22.73 2.35
CA TYR A 230 -16.97 -23.39 3.59
C TYR A 230 -18.00 -24.41 4.06
N GLU A 231 -17.62 -25.30 4.98
CA GLU A 231 -18.54 -26.24 5.63
C GLU A 231 -18.77 -25.81 7.09
N GLU A 232 -20.04 -25.58 7.46
CA GLU A 232 -20.45 -25.29 8.83
C GLU A 232 -21.54 -26.28 9.25
N ASN A 233 -21.28 -27.06 10.31
CA ASN A 233 -22.22 -28.05 10.85
C ASN A 233 -22.76 -29.07 9.80
N GLY A 234 -21.94 -29.43 8.80
CA GLY A 234 -22.34 -30.34 7.71
C GLY A 234 -23.07 -29.68 6.53
N GLN A 235 -23.21 -28.35 6.54
CA GLN A 235 -23.78 -27.57 5.44
C GLN A 235 -22.68 -26.83 4.69
N PHE A 236 -22.58 -27.04 3.38
CA PHE A 236 -21.72 -26.21 2.53
C PHE A 236 -22.38 -24.86 2.25
N ILE A 237 -21.59 -23.79 2.30
CA ILE A 237 -22.05 -22.40 2.11
C ILE A 237 -21.12 -21.73 1.10
N ILE A 238 -21.64 -21.38 -0.09
CA ILE A 238 -20.90 -20.64 -1.12
C ILE A 238 -20.87 -19.16 -0.75
N THR A 239 -19.69 -18.58 -0.86
CA THR A 239 -19.37 -17.18 -0.52
C THR A 239 -19.04 -16.36 -1.77
N SER A 240 -18.58 -17.01 -2.83
CA SER A 240 -18.43 -16.39 -4.16
C SER A 240 -18.46 -17.42 -5.29
N ILE A 241 -18.94 -16.99 -6.45
CA ILE A 241 -18.86 -17.72 -7.73
C ILE A 241 -18.16 -16.81 -8.72
N ILE A 242 -17.05 -17.28 -9.30
CA ILE A 242 -16.24 -16.57 -10.28
C ILE A 242 -16.44 -17.25 -11.63
N VAL A 243 -16.91 -16.46 -12.61
CA VAL A 243 -17.09 -16.86 -14.01
C VAL A 243 -15.89 -16.32 -14.81
N ASP A 244 -15.22 -17.21 -15.54
CA ASP A 244 -14.06 -16.90 -16.40
C ASP A 244 -14.47 -16.35 -17.79
#